data_AF-A0A0G1F7R9-F1
#
_entry.id   AF-A0A0G1F7R9-F1
#
_cell.length_a   1.000
_cell.length_b   1.000
_cell.length_c   1.000
_cell.angle_alpha   90.00
_cell.angle_beta   90.00
_cell.angle_gamma   90.00
#
_symmetry.space_group_name_H-M   'P 1'
#
loop_
_entity.id
_entity.type
_entity.pdbx_description
1 polymer ?
#
loop_
_entity_poly.entity_id
_entity_poly.type
_entity_poly.pdbx_seq_one_letter_code
_entity_poly.pdbx_strand_id
1 'polypeptide(L)'
;LPRFIDLPDSIYLWGRPITLIFIILAFIGYWLARKNYKPLEFIGQVAILPFIGFLILSLFFTFPNLPPNEQDFYTIRLWDITLLLLWPLVILGLYWLAKKILPLFKHDTSWILAGSLVLVASFYLTYPRLDIWHRDTAYNTTTYDMAAVRLIEQEAQNSPYVVLANQAVAAAAVNEFGFSKYYQGHFYYPLPTGTNPLYQVYLNAAERGLPTRDIIAPAADLGISQVFLVLNRYWADYDTLSKVAKDEADTWWQIADGRITVYRYDF
;
A
#
# COMPACT_ATOMS: atom_id res chain seq x y z
N LEU A 1 -5.17 -21.27 -7.49
CA LEU A 1 -6.43 -21.85 -8.03
C LEU A 1 -7.22 -20.72 -8.70
N PRO A 2 -7.74 -20.89 -9.93
CA PRO A 2 -8.67 -19.93 -10.50
C PRO A 2 -9.90 -19.89 -9.60
N ARG A 3 -10.11 -18.76 -8.93
CA ARG A 3 -11.26 -18.55 -8.04
C ARG A 3 -12.47 -18.24 -8.91
N PHE A 4 -13.58 -18.93 -8.64
CA PHE A 4 -14.86 -18.69 -9.32
C PHE A 4 -15.35 -17.28 -8.96
N ILE A 5 -15.83 -16.53 -9.94
CA ILE A 5 -16.38 -15.18 -9.75
C ILE A 5 -17.89 -15.33 -9.69
N ASP A 6 -18.47 -15.16 -8.50
CA ASP A 6 -19.92 -15.14 -8.33
C ASP A 6 -20.53 -13.83 -8.85
N LEU A 7 -21.86 -13.81 -9.02
CA LEU A 7 -22.57 -12.62 -9.51
C LEU A 7 -22.26 -11.34 -8.71
N PRO A 8 -22.14 -11.35 -7.37
CA PRO A 8 -21.73 -10.18 -6.60
C PRO A 8 -20.29 -9.73 -6.87
N ASP A 9 -19.43 -10.65 -7.29
CA ASP A 9 -18.01 -10.42 -7.55
C ASP A 9 -17.75 -9.95 -8.99
N SER A 10 -18.79 -9.84 -9.83
CA SER A 10 -18.67 -9.40 -11.22
C SER A 10 -18.04 -8.00 -11.35
N ILE A 11 -18.07 -7.21 -10.29
CA ILE A 11 -17.39 -5.91 -10.21
C ILE A 11 -15.87 -6.01 -10.43
N TYR A 12 -15.24 -7.13 -10.05
CA TYR A 12 -13.82 -7.38 -10.28
C TYR A 12 -13.49 -7.64 -11.75
N LEU A 13 -14.49 -8.02 -12.56
CA LEU A 13 -14.35 -8.11 -14.02
C LEU A 13 -14.26 -6.72 -14.67
N TRP A 14 -14.84 -5.68 -14.06
CA TRP A 14 -14.76 -4.30 -14.54
C TRP A 14 -13.38 -3.68 -14.26
N GLY A 15 -12.81 -3.94 -13.09
CA GLY A 15 -11.52 -3.34 -12.69
C GLY A 15 -10.33 -3.78 -13.53
N ARG A 16 -10.29 -5.04 -14.00
CA ARG A 16 -9.16 -5.58 -14.77
C ARG A 16 -8.93 -4.90 -16.13
N PRO A 17 -9.95 -4.72 -17.00
CA PRO A 17 -9.78 -4.12 -18.31
C PRO A 17 -9.77 -2.58 -18.30
N ILE A 18 -10.03 -1.92 -17.17
CA ILE A 18 -10.26 -0.46 -17.15
C ILE A 18 -9.10 0.34 -17.74
N THR A 19 -7.86 -0.05 -17.43
CA THR A 19 -6.65 0.58 -17.97
C THR A 19 -6.53 0.38 -19.49
N LEU A 20 -6.89 -0.79 -20.01
CA LEU A 20 -6.89 -1.05 -21.45
C LEU A 20 -7.97 -0.24 -22.17
N ILE A 21 -9.19 -0.19 -21.61
CA ILE A 21 -10.29 0.64 -22.12
C ILE A 21 -9.85 2.12 -22.15
N PHE A 22 -9.23 2.59 -21.08
CA PHE A 22 -8.69 3.95 -20.97
C PHE A 22 -7.68 4.24 -22.10
N ILE A 23 -6.71 3.35 -22.33
CA ILE A 23 -5.71 3.49 -23.39
C ILE A 23 -6.38 3.53 -24.77
N ILE A 24 -7.33 2.63 -25.05
CA ILE A 24 -8.06 2.60 -26.33
C ILE A 24 -8.80 3.93 -26.56
N LEU A 25 -9.49 4.44 -25.54
CA LEU A 25 -10.19 5.72 -25.61
C LEU A 25 -9.23 6.89 -25.83
N ALA A 26 -8.07 6.88 -25.18
CA ALA A 26 -7.02 7.88 -25.39
C ALA A 26 -6.50 7.85 -26.84
N PHE A 27 -6.29 6.67 -27.43
CA PHE A 27 -5.88 6.53 -28.83
C PHE A 27 -6.95 7.06 -29.80
N ILE A 28 -8.22 6.73 -29.58
CA ILE A 28 -9.33 7.28 -30.38
C ILE A 28 -9.36 8.80 -30.25
N GLY A 29 -9.26 9.31 -29.02
CA GLY A 29 -9.19 10.74 -28.73
C GLY A 29 -8.04 11.43 -29.46
N TYR A 30 -6.83 10.85 -29.41
CA TYR A 30 -5.66 11.36 -30.12
C TYR A 30 -5.89 11.43 -31.63
N TRP A 31 -6.44 10.36 -32.22
CA TRP A 31 -6.76 10.33 -33.65
C TRP A 31 -7.77 11.42 -34.06
N LEU A 32 -8.78 11.67 -33.22
CA LEU A 32 -9.73 12.77 -33.43
C LEU A 32 -9.10 14.15 -33.24
N ALA A 33 -8.23 14.29 -32.23
CA ALA A 33 -7.54 15.53 -31.94
C ALA A 33 -6.63 15.96 -33.09
N ARG A 34 -5.88 15.02 -33.68
CA ARG A 34 -5.05 15.29 -34.88
C ARG A 34 -5.83 15.86 -36.06
N LYS A 35 -7.09 15.44 -36.21
CA LYS A 35 -7.95 15.87 -37.33
C LYS A 35 -8.63 17.21 -37.06
N ASN A 36 -9.11 17.42 -35.84
CA ASN A 36 -10.08 18.47 -35.55
C ASN A 36 -9.69 19.40 -34.39
N TYR A 37 -8.74 19.01 -33.53
CA TYR A 37 -8.41 19.72 -32.28
C TYR A 37 -6.88 19.70 -31.99
N LYS A 38 -6.10 20.44 -32.79
CA LYS A 38 -4.63 20.49 -32.69
C LYS A 38 -4.07 20.77 -31.28
N PRO A 39 -4.65 21.63 -30.42
CA PRO A 39 -4.14 21.81 -29.06
C PRO A 39 -4.19 20.54 -28.20
N LEU A 40 -5.18 19.67 -28.41
CA LEU A 40 -5.29 18.40 -27.67
C LEU A 40 -4.27 17.35 -28.16
N GLU A 41 -3.82 17.43 -29.41
CA GLU A 41 -2.73 16.59 -29.92
C GLU A 41 -1.45 16.81 -29.11
N PHE A 42 -1.13 18.07 -28.79
CA PHE A 42 0.04 18.42 -27.98
C PHE A 42 0.02 17.75 -26.60
N ILE A 43 -1.15 17.64 -25.97
CA ILE A 43 -1.30 16.95 -24.67
C ILE A 43 -0.87 15.48 -24.77
N GLY A 44 -1.28 14.80 -25.86
CA GLY A 44 -0.86 13.42 -26.11
C GLY A 44 0.65 13.28 -26.28
N GLN A 45 1.30 14.27 -26.91
CA GLN A 45 2.75 14.30 -27.06
C GLN A 45 3.47 14.53 -25.72
N VAL A 46 2.94 15.42 -24.87
CA VAL A 46 3.51 15.66 -23.53
C VAL A 46 3.40 14.42 -22.66
N ALA A 47 2.31 13.63 -22.78
CA ALA A 47 2.14 12.38 -22.03
C ALA A 47 3.19 11.29 -22.36
N ILE A 48 3.86 11.40 -23.51
CA ILE A 48 4.96 10.49 -23.90
C ILE A 48 6.17 10.67 -22.99
N LEU A 49 6.45 11.88 -22.50
CA LEU A 49 7.63 12.15 -21.66
C LEU A 49 7.62 11.37 -20.34
N PRO A 50 6.57 11.45 -19.48
CA PRO A 50 6.51 10.62 -18.28
C PRO A 50 6.42 9.13 -18.60
N PHE A 51 5.86 8.74 -19.75
CA PHE A 51 5.80 7.33 -20.16
C PHE A 51 7.18 6.76 -20.50
N ILE A 52 7.99 7.53 -21.25
CA ILE A 52 9.39 7.17 -21.51
C ILE A 52 10.17 7.14 -20.20
N GLY A 53 9.95 8.12 -19.32
CA GLY A 53 10.56 8.12 -17.98
C GLY A 53 10.22 6.87 -17.17
N PHE A 54 8.95 6.44 -17.19
CA PHE A 54 8.49 5.19 -16.60
C PHE A 54 9.26 3.99 -17.19
N LEU A 55 9.30 3.84 -18.52
CA LEU A 55 10.01 2.73 -19.17
C LEU A 55 11.50 2.73 -18.86
N ILE A 56 12.15 3.89 -18.85
CA ILE A 56 13.58 4.01 -18.55
C ILE A 56 13.85 3.55 -17.13
N LEU A 57 13.11 4.06 -16.15
CA LEU A 57 13.30 3.72 -14.75
C LEU A 57 12.98 2.24 -14.49
N SER A 58 11.87 1.72 -15.04
CA SER A 58 11.46 0.32 -14.84
C SER A 58 12.43 -0.69 -15.46
N LEU A 59 13.06 -0.37 -16.59
CA LEU A 59 13.87 -1.33 -17.35
C LEU A 59 15.38 -1.24 -17.07
N PHE A 60 15.87 -0.06 -16.69
CA PHE A 60 17.32 0.20 -16.65
C PHE A 60 17.84 0.61 -15.28
N PHE A 61 16.99 0.98 -14.32
CA PHE A 61 17.43 1.46 -13.01
C PHE A 61 17.07 0.48 -11.90
N THR A 62 18.00 0.33 -10.97
CA THR A 62 17.75 -0.31 -9.67
C THR A 62 18.37 0.58 -8.60
N PHE A 63 17.70 0.71 -7.45
CA PHE A 63 18.13 1.52 -6.32
C PHE A 63 18.55 0.59 -5.18
N PRO A 64 19.86 0.32 -5.00
CA PRO A 64 20.35 -0.72 -4.09
C PRO A 64 19.92 -0.56 -2.62
N ASN A 65 19.63 0.67 -2.20
CA ASN A 65 19.27 1.01 -0.82
C ASN A 65 17.76 1.13 -0.59
N LEU A 66 16.92 0.67 -1.53
CA LEU A 66 15.47 0.66 -1.38
C LEU A 66 14.94 -0.76 -1.58
N PRO A 67 14.01 -1.24 -0.75
CA PRO A 67 13.27 -2.46 -1.02
C PRO A 67 12.63 -2.43 -2.42
N PRO A 68 12.61 -3.55 -3.18
CA PRO A 68 12.10 -3.57 -4.55
C PRO A 68 10.68 -3.00 -4.70
N ASN A 69 9.78 -3.34 -3.77
CA ASN A 69 8.41 -2.83 -3.73
C ASN A 69 8.33 -1.30 -3.58
N GLU A 70 9.31 -0.67 -2.91
CA GLU A 70 9.34 0.79 -2.76
C GLU A 70 9.86 1.50 -4.00
N GLN A 71 10.81 0.88 -4.72
CA GLN A 71 11.32 1.41 -5.99
C GLN A 71 10.21 1.52 -7.04
N ASP A 72 9.33 0.52 -7.06
CA ASP A 72 8.18 0.48 -7.96
C ASP A 72 7.20 1.63 -7.69
N PHE A 73 7.01 2.05 -6.44
CA PHE A 73 6.09 3.16 -6.12
C PHE A 73 6.49 4.48 -6.77
N TYR A 74 7.80 4.78 -6.84
CA TYR A 74 8.26 5.99 -7.52
C TYR A 74 8.07 5.89 -9.03
N THR A 75 8.31 4.71 -9.60
CA THR A 75 8.24 4.49 -11.03
C THR A 75 6.80 4.47 -11.53
N ILE A 76 5.90 3.78 -10.82
CA ILE A 76 4.46 3.72 -11.13
C ILE A 76 3.82 5.12 -11.12
N ARG A 77 4.28 6.05 -10.29
CA ARG A 77 3.75 7.44 -10.32
C ARG A 77 3.96 8.13 -11.68
N LEU A 78 5.03 7.81 -12.41
CA LEU A 78 5.22 8.35 -13.76
C LEU A 78 4.17 7.78 -14.73
N TRP A 79 3.84 6.49 -14.58
CA TRP A 79 2.73 5.88 -15.30
C TRP A 79 1.39 6.54 -14.94
N ASP A 80 1.13 6.82 -13.66
CA ASP A 80 -0.08 7.51 -13.22
C ASP A 80 -0.16 8.94 -13.80
N ILE A 81 0.96 9.67 -13.86
CA ILE A 81 1.03 10.99 -14.51
C ILE A 81 0.76 10.88 -16.01
N THR A 82 1.30 9.87 -16.69
CA THR A 82 0.97 9.59 -18.10
C THR A 82 -0.54 9.42 -18.28
N LEU A 83 -1.17 8.55 -17.48
CA LEU A 83 -2.62 8.34 -17.53
C LEU A 83 -3.38 9.63 -17.22
N LEU A 84 -2.94 10.40 -16.23
CA LEU A 84 -3.54 11.67 -15.85
C LEU A 84 -3.55 12.67 -17.03
N LEU A 85 -2.43 12.79 -17.74
CA LEU A 85 -2.29 13.68 -18.89
C LEU A 85 -3.13 13.22 -20.08
N LEU A 86 -3.42 11.93 -20.21
CA LEU A 86 -4.25 11.40 -21.31
C LEU A 86 -5.76 11.64 -21.11
N TRP A 87 -6.21 12.07 -19.93
CA TRP A 87 -7.64 12.29 -19.64
C TRP A 87 -8.39 13.16 -20.65
N PRO A 88 -7.87 14.32 -21.12
CA PRO A 88 -8.56 15.12 -22.13
C PRO A 88 -8.80 14.35 -23.44
N LEU A 89 -7.88 13.47 -23.82
CA LEU A 89 -8.04 12.60 -24.99
C LEU A 89 -9.05 11.48 -24.72
N VAL A 90 -9.03 10.89 -23.53
CA VAL A 90 -10.04 9.90 -23.12
C VAL A 90 -11.44 10.50 -23.15
N ILE A 91 -11.62 11.73 -22.65
CA ILE A 91 -12.90 12.45 -22.71
C ILE A 91 -13.34 12.66 -24.16
N LEU A 92 -12.43 13.04 -25.05
CA LEU A 92 -12.74 13.21 -26.48
C LEU A 92 -13.13 11.87 -27.14
N GLY A 93 -12.42 10.78 -26.82
CA GLY A 93 -12.75 9.43 -27.29
C GLY A 93 -14.11 8.96 -26.78
N LEU A 94 -14.40 9.18 -25.49
CA LEU A 94 -15.69 8.91 -24.86
C LEU A 94 -16.80 9.70 -25.51
N TYR A 95 -16.62 11.00 -25.75
CA TYR A 95 -17.61 11.83 -26.43
C TYR A 95 -17.95 11.30 -27.82
N TRP A 96 -16.93 10.92 -28.61
CA TRP A 96 -17.15 10.36 -29.94
C TRP A 96 -17.89 9.01 -29.87
N LEU A 97 -17.50 8.14 -28.95
CA LEU A 97 -18.14 6.85 -28.74
C LEU A 97 -19.59 7.03 -28.30
N ALA A 98 -19.84 7.94 -27.36
CA ALA A 98 -21.16 8.30 -26.90
C ALA A 98 -22.04 8.77 -28.06
N LYS A 99 -21.54 9.66 -28.92
CA LYS A 99 -22.28 10.11 -30.11
C LYS A 99 -22.67 8.99 -31.08
N LYS A 100 -21.90 7.89 -31.11
CA LYS A 100 -22.19 6.72 -31.96
C LYS A 100 -23.13 5.72 -31.30
N ILE A 101 -23.01 5.53 -29.99
CA ILE A 101 -23.74 4.49 -29.25
C ILE A 101 -25.05 5.01 -28.66
N LEU A 102 -25.12 6.23 -28.12
CA LEU A 102 -26.35 6.77 -27.51
C LEU A 102 -27.57 6.66 -28.45
N PRO A 103 -27.47 6.99 -29.76
CA PRO A 103 -28.61 6.85 -30.67
C PRO A 103 -29.10 5.40 -30.87
N LEU A 104 -28.31 4.39 -30.51
CA LEU A 104 -28.72 2.98 -30.57
C LEU A 104 -29.66 2.60 -29.41
N PHE A 105 -29.65 3.37 -28.32
CA PHE A 105 -30.58 3.18 -27.22
C PHE A 105 -31.92 3.82 -27.56
N LYS A 106 -32.98 3.02 -27.58
CA LYS A 106 -34.35 3.49 -27.87
C LYS A 106 -34.93 4.40 -26.77
N HIS A 107 -34.41 4.30 -25.55
CA HIS A 107 -34.88 5.03 -24.38
C HIS A 107 -33.71 5.59 -23.59
N ASP A 108 -33.82 6.84 -23.14
CA ASP A 108 -32.77 7.50 -22.37
C ASP A 108 -32.46 6.80 -21.04
N THR A 109 -33.48 6.17 -20.45
CA THR A 109 -33.36 5.42 -19.20
C THR A 109 -32.34 4.28 -19.26
N SER A 110 -32.17 3.65 -20.42
CA SER A 110 -31.28 2.49 -20.56
C SER A 110 -29.81 2.86 -20.48
N TRP A 111 -29.40 3.95 -21.11
CA TRP A 111 -27.99 4.39 -21.06
C TRP A 111 -27.68 5.08 -19.73
N ILE A 112 -28.65 5.79 -19.13
CA ILE A 112 -28.51 6.35 -17.78
C ILE A 112 -28.26 5.22 -16.78
N LEU A 113 -29.08 4.17 -16.80
CA LEU A 113 -28.90 3.01 -15.91
C LEU A 113 -27.54 2.35 -16.11
N ALA A 114 -27.13 2.10 -17.36
CA ALA A 114 -25.83 1.51 -17.67
C ALA A 114 -24.66 2.39 -17.15
N GLY A 115 -24.73 3.70 -17.38
CA GLY A 115 -23.74 4.66 -16.88
C GLY A 115 -23.68 4.70 -15.35
N SER A 116 -24.84 4.72 -14.68
CA SER A 116 -24.92 4.67 -13.22
C SER A 116 -24.29 3.39 -12.65
N LEU A 117 -24.55 2.23 -13.25
CA LEU A 117 -23.94 0.96 -12.83
C LEU A 117 -22.41 1.00 -12.96
N VAL A 118 -21.88 1.53 -14.07
CA VAL A 118 -20.44 1.68 -14.28
C VAL A 118 -19.82 2.64 -13.25
N LEU A 119 -20.50 3.74 -12.94
CA LEU A 119 -20.02 4.72 -11.95
C LEU A 119 -20.01 4.13 -10.54
N VAL A 120 -21.08 3.45 -10.14
CA VAL A 120 -21.14 2.77 -8.83
C VAL A 120 -20.06 1.69 -8.74
N ALA A 121 -19.88 0.90 -9.81
CA ALA A 121 -18.83 -0.11 -9.87
C ALA A 121 -17.43 0.51 -9.72
N SER A 122 -17.17 1.60 -10.44
CA SER A 122 -15.89 2.31 -10.36
C SER A 122 -15.67 2.92 -8.98
N PHE A 123 -16.70 3.52 -8.38
CA PHE A 123 -16.63 4.11 -7.05
C PHE A 123 -16.38 3.07 -5.96
N TYR A 124 -17.03 1.91 -6.01
CA TYR A 124 -16.76 0.80 -5.09
C TYR A 124 -15.30 0.34 -5.18
N LEU A 125 -14.74 0.24 -6.40
CA LEU A 125 -13.34 -0.17 -6.59
C LEU A 125 -12.31 0.85 -6.06
N THR A 126 -12.72 2.09 -5.74
CA THR A 126 -11.84 3.09 -5.11
C THR A 126 -11.84 3.01 -3.57
N TYR A 127 -12.77 2.27 -2.96
CA TYR A 127 -12.80 2.14 -1.50
C TYR A 127 -11.78 1.12 -1.00
N PRO A 128 -11.22 1.33 0.20
CA PRO A 128 -10.49 0.29 0.91
C PRO A 128 -11.39 -0.94 1.13
N ARG A 129 -10.92 -2.11 0.73
CA ARG A 129 -11.65 -3.37 0.79
C ARG A 129 -10.87 -4.41 1.57
N LEU A 130 -11.60 -5.18 2.36
CA LEU A 130 -11.09 -6.36 3.04
C LEU A 130 -12.03 -7.52 2.70
N ASP A 131 -11.76 -8.17 1.58
CA ASP A 131 -12.52 -9.31 1.10
C ASP A 131 -11.60 -10.40 0.50
N ILE A 132 -12.21 -11.45 -0.04
CA ILE A 132 -11.49 -12.59 -0.61
C ILE A 132 -10.71 -12.24 -1.89
N TRP A 133 -11.00 -11.11 -2.54
CA TRP A 133 -10.40 -10.66 -3.79
C TRP A 133 -9.36 -9.58 -3.59
N HIS A 134 -9.55 -8.72 -2.59
CA HIS A 134 -8.66 -7.61 -2.30
C HIS A 134 -8.54 -7.33 -0.79
N ARG A 135 -7.30 -7.06 -0.36
CA ARG A 135 -6.99 -6.72 1.03
C ARG A 135 -6.18 -5.43 1.05
N ASP A 136 -6.87 -4.34 1.33
CA ASP A 136 -6.26 -3.04 1.62
C ASP A 136 -5.76 -3.01 3.07
N THR A 137 -4.60 -2.37 3.27
CA THR A 137 -3.91 -2.28 4.57
C THR A 137 -3.61 -0.84 4.97
N ALA A 138 -4.41 0.12 4.48
CA ALA A 138 -4.27 1.54 4.79
C ALA A 138 -4.69 1.85 6.25
N TYR A 139 -3.82 1.52 7.19
CA TYR A 139 -3.96 1.84 8.60
C TYR A 139 -3.17 3.11 8.91
N ASN A 140 -3.87 4.12 9.41
CA ASN A 140 -3.23 5.35 9.90
C ASN A 140 -2.69 5.15 11.32
N THR A 141 -1.68 5.93 11.69
CA THR A 141 -1.24 6.05 13.08
C THR A 141 -2.40 6.52 13.97
N THR A 142 -2.60 5.84 15.09
CA THR A 142 -3.67 6.07 16.05
C THR A 142 -3.12 6.46 17.42
N THR A 143 -4.02 6.91 18.31
CA THR A 143 -3.69 7.14 19.73
C THR A 143 -3.24 5.86 20.44
N TYR A 144 -3.63 4.68 19.94
CA TYR A 144 -3.20 3.40 20.50
C TYR A 144 -1.75 3.08 20.13
N ASP A 145 -1.31 3.48 18.94
CA ASP A 145 0.10 3.36 18.55
C ASP A 145 0.97 4.30 19.40
N MET A 146 0.50 5.51 19.69
CA MET A 146 1.16 6.43 20.64
C MET A 146 1.23 5.85 22.05
N ALA A 147 0.16 5.20 22.51
CA ALA A 147 0.14 4.52 23.80
C ALA A 147 1.13 3.34 23.84
N ALA A 148 1.28 2.60 22.74
CA ALA A 148 2.23 1.50 22.62
C ALA A 148 3.68 1.98 22.72
N VAL A 149 4.05 3.02 21.98
CA VAL A 149 5.43 3.53 22.02
C VAL A 149 5.77 4.15 23.39
N ARG A 150 4.81 4.81 24.04
CA ARG A 150 4.97 5.32 25.42
C ARG A 150 5.14 4.20 26.44
N LEU A 151 4.35 3.13 26.31
CA LEU A 151 4.48 1.94 27.15
C LEU A 151 5.87 1.32 26.98
N ILE A 152 6.33 1.14 25.73
CA ILE A 152 7.65 0.58 25.45
C ILE A 152 8.77 1.43 26.08
N GLU A 153 8.71 2.76 25.91
CA GLU A 153 9.70 3.67 26.51
C GLU A 153 9.71 3.57 28.05
N GLN A 154 8.53 3.45 28.67
CA GLN A 154 8.40 3.27 30.12
C GLN A 154 8.98 1.92 30.58
N GLU A 155 8.63 0.83 29.90
CA GLU A 155 9.03 -0.53 30.26
C GLU A 155 10.50 -0.84 29.97
N ALA A 156 11.11 -0.11 29.03
CA ALA A 156 12.56 -0.19 28.79
C ALA A 156 13.38 0.38 29.96
N GLN A 157 12.81 1.22 30.82
CA GLN A 157 13.46 1.77 32.01
C GLN A 157 14.83 2.44 31.72
N ASN A 158 14.95 3.13 30.59
CA ASN A 158 16.20 3.72 30.05
C ASN A 158 17.28 2.70 29.60
N SER A 159 16.97 1.41 29.58
CA SER A 159 17.83 0.40 28.95
C SER A 159 17.80 0.56 27.43
N PRO A 160 18.91 0.29 26.71
CA PRO A 160 18.90 0.23 25.26
C PRO A 160 17.91 -0.82 24.75
N TYR A 161 17.08 -0.45 23.78
CA TYR A 161 16.07 -1.33 23.21
C TYR A 161 15.81 -1.05 21.73
N VAL A 162 15.30 -2.04 21.01
CA VAL A 162 14.79 -1.89 19.65
C VAL A 162 13.38 -2.43 19.56
N VAL A 163 12.65 -1.98 18.55
CA VAL A 163 11.25 -2.37 18.33
C VAL A 163 11.08 -2.98 16.94
N LEU A 164 10.29 -4.03 16.88
CA LEU A 164 9.79 -4.69 15.69
C LEU A 164 8.30 -4.38 15.59
N ALA A 165 7.93 -3.50 14.68
CA ALA A 165 6.56 -3.02 14.52
C ALA A 165 6.25 -2.65 13.07
N ASN A 166 4.97 -2.38 12.80
CA ASN A 166 4.57 -1.82 11.52
C ASN A 166 4.99 -0.35 11.38
N GLN A 167 4.73 0.22 10.21
CA GLN A 167 5.04 1.61 9.89
C GLN A 167 4.24 2.63 10.73
N ALA A 168 3.00 2.31 11.10
CA ALA A 168 2.14 3.22 11.88
C ALA A 168 2.67 3.44 13.30
N VAL A 169 3.17 2.38 13.94
CA VAL A 169 3.82 2.40 15.26
C VAL A 169 5.19 3.08 15.18
N ALA A 170 5.98 2.81 14.13
CA ALA A 170 7.24 3.51 13.91
C ALA A 170 7.03 5.04 13.73
N ALA A 171 6.00 5.43 12.98
CA ALA A 171 5.62 6.84 12.85
C ALA A 171 5.15 7.46 14.18
N ALA A 172 4.43 6.68 15.02
CA ALA A 172 4.07 7.12 16.37
C ALA A 172 5.31 7.39 17.23
N ALA A 173 6.34 6.56 17.16
CA ALA A 173 7.59 6.75 17.90
C ALA A 173 8.29 8.05 17.49
N VAL A 174 8.34 8.36 16.19
CA VAL A 174 8.91 9.62 15.69
C VAL A 174 8.07 10.82 16.14
N ASN A 175 6.74 10.70 16.18
CA ASN A 175 5.88 11.77 16.68
C ASN A 175 6.08 12.04 18.18
N GLU A 176 6.21 10.98 18.98
CA GLU A 176 6.33 11.09 20.44
C GLU A 176 7.73 11.50 20.90
N PHE A 177 8.77 11.00 20.24
CA PHE A 177 10.15 11.08 20.72
C PHE A 177 11.13 11.68 19.70
N GLY A 178 10.68 11.95 18.47
CA GLY A 178 11.56 12.35 17.38
C GLY A 178 12.55 11.25 16.98
N PHE A 179 13.61 11.66 16.30
CA PHE A 179 14.73 10.80 15.91
C PHE A 179 15.73 10.62 17.05
N SER A 180 15.28 10.09 18.20
CA SER A 180 16.03 10.14 19.46
C SER A 180 17.18 9.12 19.57
N LYS A 181 16.97 7.88 19.14
CA LYS A 181 17.90 6.75 19.39
C LYS A 181 18.33 6.08 18.09
N TYR A 182 19.63 5.78 18.00
CA TYR A 182 20.22 5.06 16.89
C TYR A 182 21.22 4.03 17.41
N TYR A 183 21.17 2.82 16.85
CA TYR A 183 22.09 1.73 17.16
C TYR A 183 22.76 1.27 15.88
N GLN A 184 24.10 1.34 15.85
CA GLN A 184 24.90 1.08 14.65
C GLN A 184 24.44 1.91 13.42
N GLY A 185 23.96 3.13 13.65
CA GLY A 185 23.44 4.01 12.59
C GLY A 185 22.00 3.72 12.15
N HIS A 186 21.34 2.71 12.72
CA HIS A 186 19.94 2.38 12.44
C HIS A 186 19.00 2.95 13.49
N PHE A 187 17.86 3.49 13.05
CA PHE A 187 16.82 3.93 13.96
C PHE A 187 16.23 2.72 14.71
N TYR A 188 15.99 2.90 16.00
CA TYR A 188 15.54 1.84 16.92
C TYR A 188 14.11 1.31 16.67
N TYR A 189 13.35 1.96 15.79
CA TYR A 189 12.11 1.45 15.20
C TYR A 189 12.32 1.15 13.71
N PRO A 190 11.54 0.23 13.13
CA PRO A 190 11.70 -0.15 11.74
C PRO A 190 11.11 0.95 10.86
N LEU A 191 11.99 1.65 10.14
CA LEU A 191 11.57 2.56 9.08
C LEU A 191 11.61 1.82 7.75
N PRO A 192 10.54 1.90 6.93
CA PRO A 192 10.48 1.29 5.60
C PRO A 192 11.27 2.14 4.59
N THR A 193 12.53 2.38 4.90
CA THR A 193 13.46 3.15 4.06
C THR A 193 14.87 2.69 4.40
N GLY A 194 15.68 2.42 3.38
CA GLY A 194 17.11 2.16 3.57
C GLY A 194 17.43 0.74 4.03
N THR A 195 18.58 0.61 4.70
CA THR A 195 19.20 -0.64 5.15
C THR A 195 18.82 -1.05 6.57
N ASN A 196 17.72 -0.53 7.13
CA ASN A 196 17.32 -0.84 8.50
C ASN A 196 16.92 -2.34 8.62
N PRO A 197 17.69 -3.17 9.35
CA PRO A 197 17.44 -4.61 9.40
C PRO A 197 16.15 -4.96 10.16
N LEU A 198 15.68 -4.09 11.07
CA LEU A 198 14.53 -4.34 11.93
C LEU A 198 13.23 -4.56 11.15
N TYR A 199 13.07 -3.88 10.00
CA TYR A 199 11.86 -4.04 9.19
C TYR A 199 11.76 -5.45 8.61
N GLN A 200 12.88 -6.02 8.14
CA GLN A 200 12.88 -7.37 7.59
C GLN A 200 12.67 -8.43 8.68
N VAL A 201 13.20 -8.21 9.89
CA VAL A 201 12.94 -9.05 11.05
C VAL A 201 11.46 -9.00 11.41
N TYR A 202 10.85 -7.81 11.44
CA TYR A 202 9.41 -7.65 11.69
C TYR A 202 8.57 -8.40 10.66
N LEU A 203 8.86 -8.28 9.36
CA LEU A 203 8.12 -9.01 8.31
C LEU A 203 8.22 -10.52 8.49
N ASN A 204 9.38 -11.04 8.92
CA ASN A 204 9.52 -12.47 9.19
C ASN A 204 8.73 -12.92 10.42
N ALA A 205 8.66 -12.09 11.46
CA ALA A 205 7.92 -12.37 12.69
C ALA A 205 6.40 -12.19 12.58
N ALA A 206 5.92 -11.29 11.71
CA ALA A 206 4.52 -10.87 11.66
C ALA A 206 3.78 -11.19 10.35
N GLU A 207 4.48 -11.44 9.24
CA GLU A 207 3.85 -11.72 7.94
C GLU A 207 4.24 -13.06 7.32
N ARG A 208 5.53 -13.44 7.40
CA ARG A 208 6.06 -14.62 6.68
C ARG A 208 6.26 -15.86 7.54
N GLY A 209 6.25 -15.70 8.86
CA GLY A 209 6.59 -16.74 9.82
C GLY A 209 5.89 -16.57 11.15
N LEU A 210 6.50 -17.13 12.20
CA LEU A 210 6.00 -17.05 13.57
C LEU A 210 7.03 -16.30 14.45
N PRO A 211 6.58 -15.53 15.45
CA PRO A 211 7.45 -14.70 16.28
C PRO A 211 8.16 -15.52 17.37
N THR A 212 8.94 -16.53 16.96
CA THR A 212 9.80 -17.30 17.86
C THR A 212 11.04 -16.49 18.23
N ARG A 213 11.68 -16.85 19.34
CA ARG A 213 12.91 -16.19 19.81
C ARG A 213 14.01 -16.21 18.75
N ASP A 214 14.16 -17.31 18.00
CA ASP A 214 15.13 -17.43 16.90
C ASP A 214 14.86 -16.46 15.74
N ILE A 215 13.59 -16.18 15.43
CA ILE A 215 13.22 -15.24 14.36
C ILE A 215 13.46 -13.79 14.81
N ILE A 216 13.37 -13.51 16.12
CA ILE A 216 13.53 -12.17 16.69
C ILE A 216 15.00 -11.85 17.03
N ALA A 217 15.80 -12.87 17.35
CA ALA A 217 17.21 -12.76 17.74
C ALA A 217 18.06 -11.85 16.83
N PRO A 218 17.91 -11.83 15.49
CA PRO A 218 18.70 -10.94 14.64
C PRO A 218 18.51 -9.44 14.94
N ALA A 219 17.43 -9.03 15.61
CA ALA A 219 17.26 -7.65 16.07
C ALA A 219 18.25 -7.27 17.19
N ALA A 220 18.67 -8.25 17.99
CA ALA A 220 19.63 -8.08 19.08
C ALA A 220 21.09 -7.90 18.58
N ASP A 221 21.39 -8.30 17.33
CA ASP A 221 22.70 -8.15 16.68
C ASP A 221 23.15 -6.67 16.58
N LEU A 222 22.22 -5.73 16.77
CA LEU A 222 22.52 -4.31 16.93
C LEU A 222 23.21 -3.95 18.25
N GLY A 223 23.52 -4.94 19.10
CA GLY A 223 24.14 -4.78 20.42
C GLY A 223 23.11 -4.46 21.50
N ILE A 224 21.90 -5.02 21.37
CA ILE A 224 20.74 -4.67 22.18
C ILE A 224 20.17 -5.92 22.83
N SER A 225 20.02 -5.90 24.15
CA SER A 225 19.47 -7.02 24.91
C SER A 225 17.95 -7.00 25.00
N GLN A 226 17.30 -5.86 24.76
CA GLN A 226 15.84 -5.75 24.85
C GLN A 226 15.20 -5.50 23.47
N VAL A 227 14.41 -6.46 23.00
CA VAL A 227 13.66 -6.36 21.75
C VAL A 227 12.17 -6.39 22.04
N PHE A 228 11.45 -5.38 21.56
CA PHE A 228 10.00 -5.34 21.65
C PHE A 228 9.36 -5.73 20.32
N LEU A 229 8.40 -6.63 20.33
CA LEU A 229 7.54 -6.93 19.18
C LEU A 229 6.16 -6.31 19.40
N VAL A 230 5.62 -5.63 18.39
CA VAL A 230 4.27 -5.06 18.42
C VAL A 230 3.39 -5.76 17.38
N LEU A 231 2.32 -6.41 17.84
CA LEU A 231 1.32 -7.03 16.98
C LEU A 231 -0.04 -6.33 17.14
N ASN A 232 -0.59 -5.88 16.02
CA ASN A 232 -1.93 -5.31 15.95
C ASN A 232 -2.96 -6.39 15.59
N ARG A 233 -4.15 -6.31 16.19
CA ARG A 233 -5.22 -7.31 16.02
C ARG A 233 -5.78 -7.42 14.60
N TYR A 234 -5.56 -6.42 13.76
CA TYR A 234 -6.04 -6.43 12.37
C TYR A 234 -5.19 -7.30 11.43
N TRP A 235 -4.05 -7.83 11.89
CA TRP A 235 -3.27 -8.80 11.13
C TRP A 235 -4.01 -10.12 11.02
N ALA A 236 -4.04 -10.73 9.81
CA ALA A 236 -4.88 -11.89 9.52
C ALA A 236 -4.62 -13.08 10.44
N ASP A 237 -3.36 -13.33 10.78
CA ASP A 237 -2.95 -14.45 11.64
C ASP A 237 -2.70 -14.02 13.09
N TYR A 238 -3.25 -12.89 13.52
CA TYR A 238 -2.97 -12.30 14.83
C TYR A 238 -3.12 -13.29 15.99
N ASP A 239 -4.18 -14.11 16.02
CA ASP A 239 -4.41 -15.03 17.14
C ASP A 239 -3.29 -16.09 17.23
N THR A 240 -2.85 -16.62 16.09
CA THR A 240 -1.74 -17.56 16.00
C THR A 240 -0.42 -16.91 16.39
N LEU A 241 -0.12 -15.74 15.81
CA LEU A 241 1.10 -14.98 16.07
C LEU A 241 1.18 -14.55 17.55
N SER A 242 0.06 -14.08 18.11
CA SER A 242 -0.05 -13.66 19.50
C SER A 242 0.18 -14.83 20.44
N LYS A 243 -0.38 -16.01 20.14
CA LYS A 243 -0.17 -17.21 20.95
C LYS A 243 1.32 -17.56 21.02
N VAL A 244 1.97 -17.68 19.87
CA VAL A 244 3.41 -18.01 19.82
C VAL A 244 4.26 -16.94 20.53
N ALA A 245 3.96 -15.66 20.29
CA ALA A 245 4.69 -14.57 20.94
C ALA A 245 4.56 -14.61 22.47
N LYS A 246 3.38 -14.97 23.01
CA LYS A 246 3.19 -15.13 24.46
C LYS A 246 3.98 -16.29 25.05
N ASP A 247 4.16 -17.37 24.29
CA ASP A 247 4.90 -18.55 24.73
C ASP A 247 6.43 -18.30 24.71
N GLU A 248 6.90 -17.39 23.86
CA GLU A 248 8.34 -17.16 23.59
C GLU A 248 8.91 -15.89 24.27
N ALA A 249 8.07 -14.88 24.49
CA ALA A 249 8.46 -13.61 25.10
C ALA A 249 8.59 -13.71 26.63
N ASP A 250 9.45 -12.87 27.21
CA ASP A 250 9.65 -12.80 28.65
C ASP A 250 8.50 -12.08 29.36
N THR A 251 7.86 -11.12 28.68
CA THR A 251 6.68 -10.41 29.18
C THR A 251 5.86 -9.81 28.03
N TRP A 252 4.60 -9.47 28.30
CA TRP A 252 3.72 -8.85 27.32
C TRP A 252 2.63 -7.98 27.97
N TRP A 253 2.11 -7.03 27.19
CA TRP A 253 1.07 -6.10 27.59
C TRP A 253 0.04 -5.91 26.49
N GLN A 254 -1.21 -5.71 26.88
CA GLN A 254 -2.30 -5.36 25.96
C GLN A 254 -2.69 -3.90 26.09
N ILE A 255 -3.01 -3.31 24.95
CA ILE A 255 -3.41 -1.91 24.83
C ILE A 255 -4.76 -1.87 24.10
N ALA A 256 -5.65 -1.00 24.59
CA ALA A 256 -6.95 -0.73 24.00
C ALA A 256 -7.78 -2.01 23.79
N ASP A 257 -8.05 -2.73 24.87
CA ASP A 257 -8.84 -3.97 24.89
C ASP A 257 -8.28 -5.04 23.92
N GLY A 258 -6.95 -5.12 23.83
CA GLY A 258 -6.25 -6.11 23.01
C GLY A 258 -6.20 -5.78 21.52
N ARG A 259 -6.41 -4.51 21.12
CA ARG A 259 -6.19 -4.07 19.72
C ARG A 259 -4.71 -4.07 19.34
N ILE A 260 -3.84 -3.82 20.31
CA ILE A 260 -2.38 -3.90 20.15
C ILE A 260 -1.84 -4.72 21.32
N THR A 261 -0.92 -5.64 21.04
CA THR A 261 -0.15 -6.34 22.07
C THR A 261 1.33 -6.09 21.84
N VAL A 262 2.02 -5.75 22.91
CA VAL A 262 3.47 -5.54 22.94
C VAL A 262 4.09 -6.73 23.69
N TYR A 263 5.14 -7.31 23.13
CA TYR A 263 5.89 -8.42 23.71
C TYR A 263 7.34 -8.00 23.87
N ARG A 264 7.99 -8.34 24.99
CA ARG A 264 9.41 -8.08 25.23
C ARG A 264 10.19 -9.37 25.25
N TYR A 265 11.31 -9.38 24.55
CA TYR A 265 12.28 -10.45 24.50
C TYR A 265 13.61 -9.92 25.04
N ASP A 266 14.13 -10.60 26.05
CA ASP A 266 15.39 -10.29 26.71
C ASP A 266 16.46 -11.31 26.23
N PHE A 267 17.52 -10.84 25.58
CA PHE A 267 18.63 -11.63 25.00
C PHE A 267 19.94 -11.49 25.78
#